data_AF-A0A2T4JB99-F1
#
_entry.id   AF-A0A2T4JB99-F1
#
_cell.length_a   1.000
_cell.length_b   1.000
_cell.length_c   1.000
_cell.angle_alpha   90.00
_cell.angle_beta   90.00
_cell.angle_gamma   90.00
#
_symmetry.space_group_name_H-M   'P 1'
#
loop_
_entity.id
_entity.type
_entity.pdbx_description
1 polymer ?
#
loop_
_entity_poly.entity_id
_entity_poly.type
_entity_poly.pdbx_seq_one_letter_code
_entity_poly.pdbx_strand_id
1 'polypeptide(L)'
;MILKEKMFLSNCDSVRGLAPTELRKRLLLGAVWSEGVIVSPNLLIDNAGIAGVLDDDGLRAWYRDEGRGSLVLRGPFADLGLSLVDYFRALPGSHVLSRCGGRCKAALTPAETDTILRDLDRIDRLLAEHGALIEPFTLAPDALSREIVARLEQEPGTRAALTAAGLGPDEMAGLTSRSAWYARLAARCNCCKRPASRAANWAVV
;
A
#
# COMPACT_ATOMS: atom_id res chain seq x y z
N MET A 1 4.12 22.68 -17.06
CA MET A 1 3.50 21.73 -16.12
C MET A 1 1.98 21.91 -16.19
N ILE A 2 1.21 20.82 -16.35
CA ILE A 2 -0.22 20.89 -16.71
C ILE A 2 -1.12 20.85 -15.47
N LEU A 3 -0.76 20.06 -14.47
CA LEU A 3 -1.43 19.99 -13.17
C LEU A 3 -0.62 20.79 -12.15
N LYS A 4 -1.29 21.66 -11.37
CA LYS A 4 -0.69 22.43 -10.26
C LYS A 4 -0.72 21.70 -8.93
N GLU A 5 -1.00 20.41 -8.95
CA GLU A 5 -1.16 19.59 -7.75
C GLU A 5 -0.21 18.40 -7.83
N LYS A 6 0.17 17.85 -6.67
CA LYS A 6 0.93 16.58 -6.63
C LYS A 6 -0.02 15.41 -6.82
N MET A 7 0.38 14.46 -7.66
CA MET A 7 -0.41 13.27 -7.95
C MET A 7 -0.15 12.19 -6.88
N PHE A 8 -1.20 11.76 -6.17
CA PHE A 8 -1.12 10.66 -5.21
C PHE A 8 -1.14 9.31 -5.93
N LEU A 9 -0.05 8.57 -5.85
CA LEU A 9 0.02 7.19 -6.30
C LEU A 9 -0.40 6.27 -5.14
N SER A 10 -1.69 6.02 -5.03
CA SER A 10 -2.21 4.94 -4.18
C SER A 10 -2.31 3.64 -4.98
N ASN A 11 -1.81 2.55 -4.43
CA ASN A 11 -2.31 1.23 -4.84
C ASN A 11 -3.62 1.01 -4.08
N CYS A 12 -4.75 1.37 -4.67
CA CYS A 12 -6.06 1.06 -4.10
C CYS A 12 -6.32 -0.46 -4.12
N ASP A 13 -5.55 -1.21 -4.90
CA ASP A 13 -5.68 -2.64 -5.08
C ASP A 13 -4.44 -3.39 -4.57
N SER A 14 -4.33 -3.59 -3.25
CA SER A 14 -3.32 -4.48 -2.67
C SER A 14 -3.62 -5.99 -2.89
N VAL A 15 -4.41 -6.34 -3.92
CA VAL A 15 -4.52 -7.70 -4.46
C VAL A 15 -3.64 -7.85 -5.70
N ARG A 16 -3.29 -6.75 -6.39
CA ARG A 16 -2.48 -6.78 -7.62
C ARG A 16 -1.27 -5.86 -7.50
N GLY A 17 -0.09 -6.47 -7.45
CA GLY A 17 1.15 -5.73 -7.70
C GLY A 17 1.10 -5.13 -9.11
N LEU A 18 1.51 -3.87 -9.25
CA LEU A 18 1.54 -3.20 -10.54
C LEU A 18 2.76 -3.69 -11.34
N ALA A 19 2.58 -3.88 -12.65
CA ALA A 19 3.70 -4.22 -13.52
C ALA A 19 4.74 -3.08 -13.51
N PRO A 20 6.05 -3.36 -13.62
CA PRO A 20 7.09 -2.33 -13.63
C PRO A 20 6.87 -1.24 -14.69
N THR A 21 6.37 -1.62 -15.86
CA THR A 21 6.05 -0.69 -16.95
C THR A 21 4.89 0.24 -16.60
N GLU A 22 3.92 -0.23 -15.83
CA GLU A 22 2.79 0.57 -15.35
C GLU A 22 3.22 1.52 -14.23
N LEU A 23 4.04 1.04 -13.28
CA LEU A 23 4.65 1.88 -12.25
C LEU A 23 5.48 3.01 -12.86
N ARG A 24 6.31 2.69 -13.86
CA ARG A 24 7.10 3.67 -14.59
C ARG A 24 6.21 4.72 -15.26
N LYS A 25 5.16 4.30 -15.96
CA LYS A 25 4.20 5.25 -16.55
C LYS A 25 3.58 6.15 -15.51
N ARG A 26 3.09 5.61 -14.39
CA ARG A 26 2.46 6.38 -13.30
C ARG A 26 3.42 7.37 -12.65
N LEU A 27 4.67 6.97 -12.39
CA LEU A 27 5.70 7.84 -11.83
C LEU A 27 6.10 8.94 -12.80
N LEU A 28 6.38 8.60 -14.06
CA LEU A 28 6.69 9.60 -15.09
C LEU A 28 5.51 10.54 -15.34
N LEU A 29 4.28 10.03 -15.25
CA LEU A 29 3.07 10.85 -15.40
C LEU A 29 3.05 11.96 -14.35
N GLY A 30 3.23 11.60 -13.09
CA GLY A 30 3.24 12.57 -12.01
C GLY A 30 4.49 13.47 -12.02
N ALA A 31 5.66 12.94 -12.37
CA ALA A 31 6.89 13.74 -12.49
C ALA A 31 6.76 14.82 -13.59
N VAL A 32 6.32 14.45 -14.79
CA VAL A 32 6.34 15.35 -15.97
C VAL A 32 5.13 16.29 -16.02
N TRP A 33 3.95 15.82 -15.62
CA TRP A 33 2.71 16.57 -15.83
C TRP A 33 2.13 17.19 -14.56
N SER A 34 2.71 16.96 -13.38
CA SER A 34 2.19 17.46 -12.09
C SER A 34 3.29 18.11 -11.23
N GLU A 35 2.93 18.74 -10.11
CA GLU A 35 3.91 19.32 -9.15
C GLU A 35 4.80 18.27 -8.48
N GLY A 36 4.46 17.00 -8.67
CA GLY A 36 5.21 15.89 -8.15
C GLY A 36 4.35 14.70 -7.80
N VAL A 37 4.96 13.73 -7.16
CA VAL A 37 4.35 12.44 -6.88
C VAL A 37 4.32 12.22 -5.37
N ILE A 38 3.14 11.91 -4.84
CA ILE A 38 3.02 11.43 -3.46
C ILE A 38 2.91 9.90 -3.50
N VAL A 39 3.80 9.21 -2.80
CA VAL A 39 3.81 7.74 -2.65
C VAL A 39 3.61 7.36 -1.19
N SER A 40 2.99 6.21 -0.95
CA SER A 40 2.84 5.63 0.40
C SER A 40 3.86 4.51 0.63
N PRO A 41 4.22 4.20 1.89
CA PRO A 41 5.12 3.07 2.20
C PRO A 41 4.62 1.75 1.64
N ASN A 42 3.31 1.51 1.72
CA ASN A 42 2.70 0.29 1.23
C ASN A 42 2.82 0.15 -0.30
N LEU A 43 2.73 1.25 -1.06
CA LEU A 43 3.00 1.23 -2.50
C LEU A 43 4.43 0.75 -2.77
N LEU A 44 5.41 1.27 -2.03
CA LEU A 44 6.82 0.92 -2.21
C LEU A 44 7.10 -0.53 -1.81
N ILE A 45 6.50 -0.98 -0.71
CA ILE A 45 6.62 -2.37 -0.24
C ILE A 45 6.01 -3.34 -1.24
N ASP A 46 4.78 -3.10 -1.71
CA ASP A 46 4.02 -4.07 -2.49
C ASP A 46 4.49 -4.25 -3.95
N ASN A 47 5.42 -3.43 -4.42
CA ASN A 47 5.82 -3.39 -5.82
C ASN A 47 7.30 -3.72 -6.00
N ALA A 48 7.63 -5.00 -6.16
CA ALA A 48 9.01 -5.51 -6.26
C ALA A 48 9.87 -4.92 -7.41
N GLY A 49 9.26 -4.22 -8.37
CA GLY A 49 9.98 -3.55 -9.47
C GLY A 49 10.25 -2.06 -9.23
N ILE A 50 9.76 -1.48 -8.13
CA ILE A 50 9.76 -0.02 -7.96
C ILE A 50 11.17 0.54 -7.78
N ALA A 51 12.08 -0.20 -7.12
CA ALA A 51 13.48 0.19 -7.03
C ALA A 51 14.11 0.37 -8.42
N GLY A 52 13.83 -0.53 -9.35
CA GLY A 52 14.32 -0.43 -10.73
C GLY A 52 13.74 0.75 -11.49
N VAL A 53 12.50 1.17 -11.18
CA VAL A 53 11.90 2.37 -11.77
C VAL A 53 12.53 3.63 -11.20
N LEU A 54 12.77 3.68 -9.88
CA LEU A 54 13.41 4.80 -9.20
C LEU A 54 14.89 4.97 -9.60
N ASP A 55 15.55 3.90 -10.03
CA ASP A 55 16.96 3.90 -10.47
C ASP A 55 17.13 4.15 -11.98
N ASP A 56 16.05 4.44 -12.72
CA ASP A 56 16.10 4.77 -14.16
C ASP A 56 16.84 6.10 -14.37
N ASP A 57 17.92 6.09 -15.16
CA ASP A 57 18.79 7.25 -15.37
C ASP A 57 18.06 8.52 -15.79
N GLY A 58 17.00 8.39 -16.59
CA GLY A 58 16.19 9.53 -17.02
C GLY A 58 15.41 10.14 -15.86
N LEU A 59 14.84 9.29 -15.00
CA LEU A 59 14.15 9.73 -13.79
C LEU A 59 15.13 10.34 -12.77
N ARG A 60 16.32 9.73 -12.60
CA ARG A 60 17.38 10.28 -11.73
C ARG A 60 17.84 11.66 -12.20
N ALA A 61 18.08 11.80 -13.51
CA ALA A 61 18.48 13.08 -14.10
C ALA A 61 17.41 14.15 -13.88
N TRP A 62 16.14 13.79 -14.12
CA TRP A 62 15.03 14.70 -13.92
C TRP A 62 14.90 15.17 -12.46
N TYR A 63 14.94 14.27 -11.47
CA TYR A 63 14.88 14.65 -10.04
C TYR A 63 16.05 15.53 -9.60
N ARG A 64 17.23 15.33 -10.19
CA ARG A 64 18.43 16.14 -9.90
C ARG A 64 18.31 17.55 -10.47
N ASP A 65 17.90 17.66 -11.73
CA ASP A 65 18.03 18.91 -12.50
C ASP A 65 16.79 19.81 -12.36
N GLU A 66 15.59 19.24 -12.28
CA GLU A 66 14.32 19.99 -12.31
C GLU A 66 13.36 19.60 -11.18
N GLY A 67 13.25 18.31 -10.90
CA GLY A 67 12.20 17.71 -10.09
C GLY A 67 12.49 17.62 -8.59
N ARG A 68 13.51 18.29 -8.06
CA ARG A 68 13.91 18.11 -6.66
C ARG A 68 12.78 18.48 -5.70
N GLY A 69 12.46 17.59 -4.76
CA GLY A 69 11.36 17.78 -3.80
C GLY A 69 9.96 17.53 -4.36
N SER A 70 9.85 17.12 -5.63
CA SER A 70 8.57 16.72 -6.24
C SER A 70 8.14 15.31 -5.79
N LEU A 71 9.06 14.44 -5.39
CA LEU A 71 8.72 13.16 -4.78
C LEU A 71 8.45 13.33 -3.28
N VAL A 72 7.28 12.88 -2.82
CA VAL A 72 6.86 12.94 -1.42
C VAL A 72 6.53 11.53 -0.95
N LEU A 73 7.19 11.08 0.10
CA LEU A 73 6.84 9.86 0.82
C LEU A 73 5.92 10.25 1.98
N ARG A 74 4.62 9.94 1.84
CA ARG A 74 3.59 10.24 2.85
C ARG A 74 3.16 8.95 3.56
N GLY A 75 3.38 8.90 4.86
CA GLY A 75 3.17 7.68 5.67
C GLY A 75 2.96 7.99 7.15
N PRO A 76 2.54 7.00 7.96
CA PRO A 76 2.41 7.16 9.41
C PRO A 76 3.79 7.13 10.10
N PHE A 77 4.69 8.01 9.66
CA PHE A 77 6.04 8.20 10.19
C PHE A 77 6.02 9.17 11.37
N ALA A 78 5.09 8.96 12.32
CA ALA A 78 4.87 9.89 13.44
C ALA A 78 6.17 10.25 14.18
N ASP A 79 7.14 9.33 14.18
CA ASP A 79 8.52 9.58 14.56
C ASP A 79 9.39 9.79 13.31
N LEU A 80 9.90 11.02 13.16
CA LEU A 80 10.91 11.42 12.17
C LEU A 80 12.15 10.52 12.34
N GLY A 81 12.25 9.47 11.53
CA GLY A 81 13.36 8.52 11.59
C GLY A 81 13.05 7.09 11.17
N LEU A 82 11.77 6.75 10.98
CA LEU A 82 11.41 5.41 10.49
C LEU A 82 11.77 5.24 9.01
N SER A 83 12.75 4.38 8.75
CA SER A 83 13.06 3.86 7.41
C SER A 83 11.92 2.98 6.87
N LEU A 84 11.88 2.70 5.57
CA LEU A 84 10.93 1.72 5.02
C LEU A 84 11.15 0.33 5.62
N VAL A 85 12.39 0.00 5.98
CA VAL A 85 12.74 -1.22 6.71
C VAL A 85 12.08 -1.26 8.08
N ASP A 86 12.16 -0.19 8.85
CA ASP A 86 11.56 -0.14 10.19
C ASP A 86 10.04 -0.16 10.12
N TYR A 87 9.47 0.57 9.16
CA TYR A 87 8.04 0.50 8.86
C TYR A 87 7.62 -0.93 8.54
N PHE A 88 8.31 -1.64 7.64
CA PHE A 88 8.00 -3.02 7.30
C PHE A 88 8.12 -3.95 8.51
N ARG A 89 9.13 -3.77 9.37
CA ARG A 89 9.30 -4.54 10.60
C ARG A 89 8.16 -4.30 11.59
N ALA A 90 7.67 -3.07 11.70
CA ALA A 90 6.54 -2.71 12.57
C ALA A 90 5.19 -3.22 12.08
N LEU A 91 5.04 -3.58 10.79
CA LEU A 91 3.80 -4.14 10.27
C LEU A 91 3.42 -5.44 11.00
N PRO A 92 2.12 -5.67 11.30
CA PRO A 92 1.68 -6.89 11.96
C PRO A 92 1.93 -8.12 11.08
N GLY A 93 2.12 -9.29 11.69
CA GLY A 93 2.29 -10.55 10.95
C GLY A 93 1.11 -10.91 10.04
N SER A 94 -0.09 -10.41 10.35
CA SER A 94 -1.30 -10.55 9.53
C SER A 94 -1.36 -9.61 8.32
N HIS A 95 -0.40 -8.69 8.16
CA HIS A 95 -0.35 -7.79 7.01
C HIS A 95 -0.18 -8.58 5.71
N VAL A 96 -1.03 -8.30 4.73
CA VAL A 96 -1.06 -9.00 3.42
C VAL A 96 -0.17 -8.27 2.43
N LEU A 97 0.76 -9.00 1.81
CA LEU A 97 1.75 -8.44 0.87
C LEU A 97 1.40 -8.81 -0.57
N SER A 98 1.12 -7.80 -1.40
CA SER A 98 0.78 -7.97 -2.82
C SER A 98 1.95 -8.59 -3.58
N ARG A 99 3.18 -8.14 -3.29
CA ARG A 99 4.42 -8.63 -3.90
C ARG A 99 4.64 -10.14 -3.70
N CYS A 100 3.99 -10.73 -2.71
CA CYS A 100 4.10 -12.14 -2.33
C CYS A 100 2.85 -12.95 -2.68
N GLY A 101 2.03 -12.46 -3.64
CA GLY A 101 0.80 -13.13 -4.08
C GLY A 101 -0.33 -13.07 -3.05
N GLY A 102 -0.36 -12.01 -2.22
CA GLY A 102 -1.39 -11.84 -1.19
C GLY A 102 -1.17 -12.69 0.06
N ARG A 103 0.03 -13.23 0.27
CA ARG A 103 0.39 -13.92 1.53
C ARG A 103 0.57 -12.92 2.67
N CYS A 104 0.29 -13.39 3.89
CA CYS A 104 0.58 -12.64 5.10
C CYS A 104 2.09 -12.56 5.36
N LYS A 105 2.56 -11.46 5.96
CA LYS A 105 3.95 -11.26 6.38
C LYS A 105 4.47 -12.41 7.25
N ALA A 106 3.65 -12.96 8.14
CA ALA A 106 4.02 -14.09 8.99
C ALA A 106 4.26 -15.40 8.22
N ALA A 107 3.81 -15.51 6.96
CA ALA A 107 3.99 -16.68 6.11
C ALA A 107 5.21 -16.57 5.18
N LEU A 108 6.03 -15.53 5.34
CA LEU A 108 7.26 -15.36 4.59
C LEU A 108 8.36 -16.27 5.15
N THR A 109 9.14 -16.84 4.23
CA THR A 109 10.42 -17.48 4.59
C THR A 109 11.46 -16.43 4.98
N PRO A 110 12.53 -16.81 5.71
CA PRO A 110 13.64 -15.90 6.00
C PRO A 110 14.26 -15.30 4.73
N ALA A 111 14.46 -16.11 3.68
CA ALA A 111 15.04 -15.64 2.42
C ALA A 111 14.16 -14.62 1.68
N GLU A 112 12.83 -14.79 1.71
CA GLU A 112 11.89 -13.80 1.18
C GLU A 112 11.93 -12.51 1.98
N THR A 113 11.97 -12.62 3.30
CA THR A 113 12.08 -11.47 4.21
C THR A 113 13.36 -10.68 3.94
N ASP A 114 14.51 -11.36 3.85
CA ASP A 114 15.80 -10.71 3.56
C ASP A 114 15.82 -10.04 2.18
N THR A 115 15.14 -10.63 1.20
CA THR A 115 15.01 -10.03 -0.13
C THR A 115 14.19 -8.74 -0.09
N ILE A 116 13.08 -8.74 0.64
CA ILE A 116 12.25 -7.54 0.83
C ILE A 116 13.06 -6.47 1.57
N LEU A 117 13.73 -6.81 2.67
CA LEU A 117 14.50 -5.86 3.46
C LEU A 117 15.63 -5.19 2.65
N ARG A 118 16.37 -5.96 1.83
CA ARG A 118 17.40 -5.40 0.94
C ARG A 118 16.82 -4.47 -0.12
N ASP A 119 15.65 -4.80 -0.64
CA ASP A 119 14.95 -3.98 -1.63
C ASP A 119 14.46 -2.66 -1.02
N LEU A 120 13.89 -2.71 0.20
CA LEU A 120 13.45 -1.52 0.93
C LEU A 120 14.62 -0.60 1.28
N ASP A 121 15.75 -1.15 1.73
CA ASP A 121 16.98 -0.39 1.98
C ASP A 121 17.51 0.29 0.71
N ARG A 122 17.43 -0.39 -0.45
CA ARG A 122 17.73 0.23 -1.75
C ARG A 122 16.78 1.37 -2.08
N ILE A 123 15.48 1.19 -1.84
CA ILE A 123 14.48 2.23 -2.09
C ILE A 123 14.72 3.44 -1.19
N ASP A 124 15.01 3.26 0.10
CA ASP A 124 15.33 4.36 1.02
C ASP A 124 16.51 5.20 0.51
N ARG A 125 17.58 4.55 0.02
CA ARG A 125 18.71 5.27 -0.62
C ARG A 125 18.28 6.06 -1.84
N LEU A 126 17.52 5.45 -2.75
CA LEU A 126 17.05 6.11 -3.98
C LEU A 126 16.14 7.31 -3.66
N LEU A 127 15.27 7.19 -2.65
CA LEU A 127 14.44 8.30 -2.20
C LEU A 127 15.28 9.47 -1.66
N ALA A 128 16.32 9.18 -0.88
CA ALA A 128 17.25 10.19 -0.38
C ALA A 128 18.02 10.86 -1.53
N GLU A 129 18.51 10.09 -2.50
CA GLU A 129 19.18 10.60 -3.70
C GLU A 129 18.27 11.53 -4.53
N HIS A 130 16.99 11.20 -4.66
CA HIS A 130 15.99 12.04 -5.35
C HIS A 130 15.56 13.27 -4.55
N GLY A 131 16.04 13.41 -3.31
CA GLY A 131 15.63 14.47 -2.40
C GLY A 131 14.14 14.40 -2.07
N ALA A 132 13.62 13.18 -1.86
CA ALA A 132 12.23 12.97 -1.50
C ALA A 132 11.89 13.63 -0.17
N LEU A 133 10.74 14.30 -0.11
CA LEU A 133 10.23 14.90 1.12
C LEU A 133 9.46 13.85 1.92
N ILE A 134 9.74 13.76 3.22
CA ILE A 134 8.96 12.93 4.14
C ILE A 134 7.82 13.77 4.71
N GLU A 135 6.59 13.32 4.48
CA GLU A 135 5.40 13.97 5.03
C GLU A 135 4.69 13.00 5.99
N PRO A 136 4.89 13.13 7.30
CA PRO A 136 4.22 12.28 8.26
C PRO A 136 2.73 12.63 8.31
N PHE A 137 1.89 11.62 8.51
CA PHE A 137 0.49 11.83 8.90
C PHE A 137 0.11 10.93 10.06
N THR A 138 -0.85 11.37 10.86
CA THR A 138 -1.42 10.54 11.92
C THR A 138 -2.72 9.93 11.42
N LEU A 139 -2.81 8.59 11.44
CA LEU A 139 -4.06 7.89 11.22
C LEU A 139 -4.61 7.44 12.57
N ALA A 140 -5.87 7.77 12.86
CA ALA A 140 -6.54 7.16 14.00
C ALA A 140 -6.63 5.63 13.75
N PRO A 141 -6.30 4.77 14.72
CA PRO A 141 -6.30 3.31 14.52
C PRO A 141 -7.64 2.76 14.02
N ASP A 142 -8.75 3.39 14.39
CA ASP A 142 -10.12 3.03 14.02
C ASP A 142 -10.64 3.77 12.78
N ALA A 143 -9.82 4.62 12.12
CA ALA A 143 -10.27 5.46 11.01
C ALA A 143 -10.92 4.65 9.88
N LEU A 144 -10.33 3.52 9.51
CA LEU A 144 -10.87 2.64 8.48
C LEU A 144 -12.17 1.97 8.94
N SER A 145 -12.20 1.43 10.16
CA SER A 145 -13.38 0.74 10.71
C SER A 145 -14.57 1.70 10.81
N ARG A 146 -14.34 2.92 11.29
CA ARG A 146 -15.36 3.98 11.37
C ARG A 146 -15.90 4.32 10.00
N GLU A 147 -15.04 4.51 9.00
CA GLU A 147 -15.47 4.84 7.64
C GLU A 147 -16.28 3.70 7.01
N ILE A 148 -15.86 2.44 7.19
CA ILE A 148 -16.60 1.28 6.70
C ILE A 148 -17.98 1.20 7.37
N VAL A 149 -18.04 1.33 8.69
CA VAL A 149 -19.30 1.28 9.45
C VAL A 149 -20.24 2.43 9.03
N ALA A 150 -19.72 3.65 8.88
CA ALA A 150 -20.49 4.80 8.42
C ALA A 150 -21.08 4.59 7.01
N ARG A 151 -20.33 3.93 6.10
CA ARG A 151 -20.86 3.56 4.78
C ARG A 151 -21.91 2.46 4.86
N LEU A 152 -21.71 1.46 5.72
CA LEU A 152 -22.68 0.39 5.94
C LEU A 152 -24.01 0.90 6.55
N GLU A 153 -24.00 2.03 7.25
CA GLU A 153 -25.22 2.70 7.71
C GLU A 153 -26.07 3.23 6.54
N GLN A 154 -25.42 3.61 5.44
CA GLN A 154 -26.09 4.03 4.21
C GLN A 154 -26.54 2.83 3.35
N GLU A 155 -26.03 1.62 3.64
CA GLU A 155 -26.35 0.37 2.94
C GLU A 155 -26.87 -0.73 3.88
N PRO A 156 -28.13 -0.64 4.35
CA PRO A 156 -28.67 -1.56 5.35
C PRO A 156 -28.71 -3.03 4.88
N GLY A 157 -28.82 -3.29 3.57
CA GLY A 157 -28.75 -4.64 3.01
C GLY A 157 -27.38 -5.30 3.20
N THR A 158 -26.31 -4.57 2.88
CA THR A 158 -24.92 -5.00 3.08
C THR A 158 -24.63 -5.21 4.56
N ARG A 159 -25.10 -4.31 5.42
CA ARG A 159 -24.96 -4.43 6.89
C ARG A 159 -25.65 -5.68 7.44
N ALA A 160 -26.87 -5.97 7.00
CA ALA A 160 -27.60 -7.16 7.42
C ALA A 160 -26.89 -8.45 6.96
N ALA A 161 -26.36 -8.49 5.73
CA ALA A 161 -25.60 -9.63 5.21
C ALA A 161 -24.32 -9.89 6.01
N LEU A 162 -23.55 -8.85 6.35
CA LEU A 162 -22.35 -8.98 7.18
C LEU A 162 -22.69 -9.44 8.61
N THR A 163 -23.75 -8.88 9.19
CA THR A 163 -24.23 -9.27 10.54
C THR A 163 -24.67 -10.73 10.55
N ALA A 164 -25.41 -11.18 9.53
CA ALA A 164 -25.80 -12.59 9.37
C ALA A 164 -24.59 -13.52 9.16
N ALA A 165 -23.53 -13.02 8.54
CA ALA A 165 -22.22 -13.69 8.47
C ALA A 165 -21.41 -13.60 9.78
N GLY A 166 -22.02 -13.09 10.85
CA GLY A 166 -21.47 -13.00 12.19
C GLY A 166 -20.57 -11.80 12.45
N LEU A 167 -20.41 -10.87 11.50
CA LEU A 167 -19.62 -9.64 11.67
C LEU A 167 -20.49 -8.55 12.33
N GLY A 168 -20.63 -8.65 13.65
CA GLY A 168 -21.33 -7.64 14.45
C GLY A 168 -20.51 -6.35 14.62
N PRO A 169 -21.13 -5.26 15.10
CA PRO A 169 -20.47 -3.96 15.33
C PRO A 169 -19.17 -4.06 16.16
N ASP A 170 -19.19 -4.83 17.24
CA ASP A 170 -18.03 -5.02 18.13
C ASP A 170 -16.88 -5.77 17.44
N GLU A 171 -17.21 -6.76 16.59
CA GLU A 171 -16.21 -7.45 15.79
C GLU A 171 -15.59 -6.52 14.74
N MET A 172 -16.40 -5.66 14.12
CA MET A 172 -15.96 -4.70 13.10
C MET A 172 -15.06 -3.60 13.69
N ALA A 173 -15.36 -3.13 14.91
CA ALA A 173 -14.59 -2.10 15.60
C ALA A 173 -13.13 -2.52 15.86
N GLY A 174 -12.86 -3.82 16.05
CA GLY A 174 -11.50 -4.34 16.23
C GLY A 174 -10.68 -4.48 14.94
N LEU A 175 -11.28 -4.26 13.77
CA LEU A 175 -10.63 -4.47 12.46
C LEU A 175 -10.03 -3.16 11.94
N THR A 176 -8.85 -2.81 12.41
CA THR A 176 -8.18 -1.52 12.15
C THR A 176 -7.44 -1.43 10.82
N SER A 177 -7.33 -2.54 10.08
CA SER A 177 -6.64 -2.59 8.78
C SER A 177 -7.41 -3.41 7.75
N ARG A 178 -7.22 -3.10 6.47
CA ARG A 178 -7.80 -3.87 5.36
C ARG A 178 -7.44 -5.36 5.45
N SER A 179 -6.19 -5.68 5.82
CA SER A 179 -5.76 -7.07 6.01
C SER A 179 -6.51 -7.76 7.14
N ALA A 180 -6.82 -7.06 8.24
CA ALA A 180 -7.65 -7.60 9.31
C ALA A 180 -9.08 -7.88 8.82
N TRP A 181 -9.67 -6.94 8.06
CA TRP A 181 -10.98 -7.12 7.42
C TRP A 181 -11.00 -8.35 6.50
N TYR A 182 -10.03 -8.48 5.62
CA TYR A 182 -9.93 -9.64 4.73
C TYR A 182 -9.67 -10.94 5.48
N ALA A 183 -8.78 -10.97 6.46
CA ALA A 183 -8.54 -12.16 7.26
C ALA A 183 -9.82 -12.61 7.97
N ARG A 184 -10.61 -11.67 8.48
CA ARG A 184 -11.88 -11.98 9.16
C ARG A 184 -12.94 -12.51 8.20
N LEU A 185 -13.07 -11.92 7.02
CA LEU A 185 -13.97 -12.38 5.96
C LEU A 185 -13.53 -13.76 5.42
N ALA A 186 -12.23 -13.94 5.17
CA ALA A 186 -11.62 -15.16 4.67
C ALA A 186 -11.77 -16.35 5.63
N ALA A 187 -11.60 -16.13 6.94
CA ALA A 187 -11.78 -17.15 7.97
C ALA A 187 -13.21 -17.72 8.01
N ARG A 188 -14.19 -17.01 7.45
CA ARG A 188 -15.61 -17.41 7.42
C ARG A 188 -16.10 -17.83 6.02
N CYS A 189 -15.31 -17.58 4.99
CA CYS A 189 -15.66 -17.90 3.61
C CYS A 189 -14.89 -19.16 3.17
N ASN A 190 -15.58 -20.27 2.92
CA ASN A 190 -14.99 -21.54 2.46
C ASN A 190 -14.19 -21.44 1.14
N CYS A 191 -14.17 -20.28 0.49
CA CYS A 191 -13.38 -19.99 -0.72
C CYS A 191 -11.87 -19.84 -0.45
N CYS A 192 -11.43 -19.55 0.79
CA CYS A 192 -10.01 -19.41 1.12
C CYS A 192 -9.29 -20.75 1.39
N LYS A 193 -10.01 -21.89 1.32
CA LYS A 193 -9.42 -23.24 1.33
C LYS A 193 -8.97 -23.73 -0.06
N ARG A 194 -9.09 -22.91 -1.11
CA ARG A 194 -8.66 -23.30 -2.46
C ARG A 194 -7.38 -22.57 -2.88
N PRO A 195 -6.41 -23.28 -3.51
CA PRO A 195 -5.20 -22.65 -4.03
C PRO A 195 -5.54 -21.59 -5.07
N ALA A 196 -4.64 -20.61 -5.20
CA ALA A 196 -4.76 -19.29 -5.83
C ALA A 196 -5.13 -19.21 -7.32
N SER A 197 -5.97 -20.10 -7.86
CA SER A 197 -6.36 -20.08 -9.28
C SER A 197 -7.71 -19.41 -9.58
N ARG A 198 -8.43 -18.90 -8.57
CA ARG A 198 -9.74 -18.22 -8.77
C ARG A 198 -9.99 -17.00 -7.88
N ALA A 199 -8.97 -16.16 -7.66
CA ALA A 199 -9.17 -14.81 -7.12
C ALA A 199 -9.60 -13.78 -8.19
N ALA A 200 -10.14 -14.23 -9.32
CA ALA A 200 -10.83 -13.41 -10.30
C ALA A 200 -12.34 -13.55 -10.04
N ASN A 201 -12.93 -12.55 -9.40
CA ASN A 201 -14.38 -12.20 -9.34
C ASN A 201 -14.82 -11.61 -7.99
N TRP A 202 -14.01 -10.74 -7.38
CA TRP A 202 -14.51 -9.82 -6.33
C TRP A 202 -14.48 -8.37 -6.81
N ALA A 203 -14.86 -8.16 -8.08
CA ALA A 203 -15.05 -6.86 -8.69
C ALA A 203 -16.50 -6.74 -9.18
N VAL A 204 -17.46 -6.68 -8.25
CA VAL A 204 -18.80 -6.11 -8.43
C VAL A 204 -19.34 -5.78 -7.02
N VAL A 205 -19.12 -4.56 -6.53
CA VAL A 205 -20.03 -3.39 -6.44
C VAL A 205 -19.18 -2.25 -5.89
#